data_AF-A0A3N5KJZ2-F1
#
_entry.id   AF-A0A3N5KJZ2-F1
#
_cell.length_a   1.000
_cell.length_b   1.000
_cell.length_c   1.000
_cell.angle_alpha   90.00
_cell.angle_beta   90.00
_cell.angle_gamma   90.00
#
_symmetry.space_group_name_H-M   'P 1'
#
loop_
_entity.id
_entity.type
_entity.pdbx_description
1 polymer ?
#
loop_
_entity_poly.entity_id
_entity_poly.type
_entity_poly.pdbx_seq_one_letter_code
_entity_poly.pdbx_strand_id
1 'polypeptide(L)' 'MTVRLRDLRPVHVVGVGLHPYQKPGETPYTELGVRSIRGALADAGIEWSAVDTAYTGTATTAMGLSRLMYR' A
#
# COMPACT_ATOMS: atom_id res chain seq x y z
N MET A 1 -28.47 -11.47 -7.69
CA MET A 1 -28.29 -11.83 -6.26
C MET A 1 -27.31 -10.83 -5.67
N THR A 2 -27.75 -9.95 -4.78
CA THR A 2 -26.92 -8.88 -4.21
C THR A 2 -26.20 -9.42 -2.98
N VAL A 3 -24.87 -9.44 -3.00
CA VAL A 3 -24.05 -9.82 -1.86
C VAL A 3 -23.65 -8.56 -1.10
N ARG A 4 -23.73 -8.57 0.23
CA ARG A 4 -23.24 -7.46 1.06
C ARG A 4 -21.87 -7.83 1.64
N LEU A 5 -21.03 -6.83 1.90
CA LEU A 5 -19.70 -7.04 2.49
C LEU A 5 -19.72 -7.88 3.78
N ARG A 6 -20.75 -7.73 4.61
CA ARG A 6 -20.91 -8.50 5.86
C ARG A 6 -21.15 -10.00 5.65
N ASP A 7 -21.59 -10.39 4.46
CA ASP A 7 -21.89 -11.78 4.10
C ASP A 7 -20.64 -12.48 3.51
N LEU A 8 -19.50 -11.77 3.40
CA LEU A 8 -18.21 -12.28 2.90
C LEU A 8 -17.23 -12.61 4.04
N ARG A 9 -16.06 -13.15 3.70
CA ARG A 9 -14.96 -13.37 4.66
C ARG A 9 -14.57 -12.05 5.35
N PRO A 10 -14.45 -12.02 6.69
CA PRO A 10 -14.02 -10.82 7.42
C PRO A 10 -12.63 -10.35 7.00
N VAL A 11 -12.44 -9.03 6.90
CA VAL A 11 -11.17 -8.39 6.55
C VAL A 11 -10.88 -7.32 7.61
N HIS A 12 -9.62 -7.23 8.03
CA HIS A 12 -9.16 -6.32 9.06
C HIS A 12 -8.05 -5.43 8.50
N VAL A 13 -8.05 -4.16 8.90
CA VAL A 13 -6.90 -3.27 8.70
C VAL A 13 -5.97 -3.48 9.88
N VAL A 14 -4.79 -4.03 9.62
CA VAL A 14 -3.82 -4.40 10.66
C VAL A 14 -2.69 -3.38 10.82
N GLY A 15 -2.50 -2.49 9.84
CA GLY A 15 -1.53 -1.39 9.97
C GLY A 15 -1.77 -0.29 8.94
N VAL A 16 -1.37 0.93 9.29
CA VAL A 16 -1.51 2.12 8.44
C VAL A 16 -0.20 2.90 8.42
N GLY A 17 0.20 3.35 7.24
CA GLY A 17 1.42 4.14 7.07
C GLY A 17 1.22 5.28 6.08
N LEU A 18 1.78 6.44 6.42
CA LEU A 18 1.62 7.66 5.63
C LEU A 18 2.91 8.48 5.64
N HIS A 19 3.36 8.88 4.46
CA HIS A 19 4.33 9.96 4.32
C HIS A 19 3.61 11.31 4.52
N PRO A 20 4.15 12.26 5.32
CA PRO A 20 3.57 13.59 5.47
C PRO A 20 3.35 14.29 4.12
N TYR A 21 2.21 14.97 3.96
CA TYR A 21 1.95 15.76 2.77
C TYR A 21 2.95 16.91 2.64
N GLN A 22 3.42 17.12 1.42
CA GLN A 22 4.36 18.18 1.08
C GLN A 22 4.11 18.72 -0.32
N LYS A 23 4.68 19.88 -0.62
CA LYS A 23 4.74 20.39 -2.00
C LYS A 23 5.62 19.47 -2.86
N PRO A 24 5.41 19.42 -4.19
CA PRO A 24 6.30 18.70 -5.08
C PRO A 24 7.74 19.16 -4.90
N GLY A 25 8.66 18.19 -4.87
CA GLY A 25 10.09 18.42 -4.73
C GLY A 25 10.87 17.39 -5.55
N GLU A 26 12.17 17.30 -5.30
CA GLU A 26 13.06 16.40 -6.04
C GLU A 26 12.90 14.92 -5.63
N THR A 27 12.27 14.64 -4.48
CA THR A 27 12.07 13.28 -3.99
C THR A 27 11.14 12.48 -4.90
N PRO A 28 11.56 11.33 -5.43
CA PRO A 28 10.71 10.48 -6.25
C PRO A 28 9.46 10.01 -5.51
N TYR A 29 8.31 9.94 -6.19
CA TYR A 29 7.07 9.44 -5.59
C TYR A 29 7.17 8.00 -5.08
N THR A 30 8.03 7.18 -5.69
CA THR A 30 8.31 5.81 -5.23
C THR A 30 8.93 5.81 -3.84
N GLU A 31 9.82 6.74 -3.53
CA GLU A 31 10.45 6.86 -2.21
C GLU A 31 9.42 7.27 -1.15
N LEU A 32 8.53 8.21 -1.48
CA LEU A 32 7.42 8.61 -0.62
C LEU A 32 6.48 7.42 -0.32
N GLY A 33 6.18 6.63 -1.35
CA GLY A 33 5.38 5.41 -1.24
C GLY A 33 6.05 4.34 -0.38
N VAL A 34 7.35 4.07 -0.60
CA VAL A 34 8.12 3.10 0.18
C VAL A 34 8.16 3.47 1.67
N ARG A 35 8.33 4.75 2.01
CA ARG A 35 8.26 5.20 3.41
C ARG A 35 6.90 4.88 4.04
N SER A 36 5.82 5.13 3.29
CA SER A 36 4.45 4.85 3.75
C SER A 36 4.23 3.34 3.95
N ILE A 37 4.68 2.50 3.02
CA ILE A 37 4.59 1.04 3.11
C ILE A 37 5.35 0.50 4.31
N ARG A 38 6.60 0.96 4.53
CA ARG A 38 7.41 0.54 5.69
C ARG A 38 6.74 0.91 7.02
N GLY A 39 6.12 2.08 7.09
CA GLY A 39 5.33 2.49 8.25
C GLY A 39 4.15 1.57 8.50
N ALA A 40 3.40 1.21 7.45
CA ALA A 40 2.25 0.31 7.57
C ALA A 40 2.65 -1.10 8.00
N LEU A 41 3.77 -1.64 7.50
CA LEU A 41 4.30 -2.95 7.91
C LEU A 41 4.76 -2.94 9.36
N ALA A 42 5.42 -1.85 9.79
CA ALA A 42 5.86 -1.69 11.18
C ALA A 42 4.67 -1.58 12.14
N ASP A 43 3.64 -0.80 11.79
CA ASP A 43 2.41 -0.68 12.57
C ASP A 43 1.66 -2.03 12.67
N ALA A 44 1.65 -2.81 11.59
CA ALA A 44 1.10 -4.16 11.57
C ALA A 44 1.95 -5.22 12.28
N GLY A 45 3.22 -4.93 12.58
CA GLY A 45 4.15 -5.90 13.17
C GLY A 45 4.47 -7.09 12.25
N ILE A 46 4.48 -6.88 10.93
CA ILE A 46 4.76 -7.94 9.94
C ILE A 46 5.95 -7.58 9.04
N GLU A 47 6.61 -8.62 8.54
CA GLU A 47 7.66 -8.50 7.52
C GLU A 47 7.09 -8.47 6.10
N TRP A 48 7.83 -7.90 5.15
CA TRP A 48 7.42 -7.86 3.74
C TRP A 48 7.15 -9.25 3.16
N SER A 49 7.87 -10.28 3.60
CA SER A 49 7.67 -11.66 3.16
C SER A 49 6.32 -12.26 3.55
N ALA A 50 5.57 -11.61 4.46
CA ALA A 50 4.21 -12.00 4.82
C ALA A 50 3.14 -11.43 3.86
N VAL A 51 3.53 -10.57 2.91
CA VAL A 51 2.61 -9.94 1.95
C VAL A 51 2.53 -10.79 0.68
N ASP A 52 1.39 -11.43 0.45
CA ASP A 52 1.16 -12.24 -0.77
C ASP A 52 0.94 -11.39 -2.02
N THR A 53 0.28 -10.23 -1.87
CA THR A 53 -0.09 -9.38 -3.00
C THR A 53 -0.18 -7.93 -2.56
N ALA A 54 0.36 -7.04 -3.39
CA ALA A 54 0.26 -5.60 -3.20
C ALA A 54 -0.52 -5.00 -4.38
N TYR A 55 -1.34 -4.00 -4.08
CA TYR A 55 -2.06 -3.22 -5.08
C TYR A 55 -1.72 -1.75 -4.86
N THR A 56 -1.53 -0.99 -5.94
CA THR A 56 -1.18 0.44 -5.87
C THR A 56 -2.11 1.23 -6.78
N GLY A 57 -2.58 2.37 -6.29
CA GLY A 57 -3.40 3.31 -7.04
C GLY A 57 -2.67 4.63 -7.18
N THR A 58 -2.66 5.19 -8.38
CA THR A 58 -2.07 6.50 -8.66
C THR A 58 -2.84 7.15 -9.80
N ALA A 59 -3.09 8.46 -9.66
CA ALA A 59 -3.95 9.22 -10.57
C ALA A 59 -3.22 9.64 -11.86
N THR A 60 -1.91 9.84 -11.80
CA THR A 60 -1.09 10.33 -12.93
C THR A 60 0.01 9.36 -13.35
N THR A 61 0.36 8.42 -12.47
CA THR A 61 1.22 7.28 -12.78
C THR A 61 0.25 6.10 -12.96
N ALA A 62 0.35 5.32 -14.03
CA ALA A 62 -0.69 4.36 -14.37
C ALA A 62 -1.03 3.36 -13.23
N MET A 63 -2.31 3.01 -13.11
CA MET A 63 -2.96 2.09 -12.17
C MET A 63 -2.50 0.60 -12.32
N GLY A 64 -1.23 0.34 -12.60
CA GLY A 64 -0.76 -0.94 -13.13
C GLY A 64 0.62 -1.43 -12.71
N LEU A 65 1.38 -0.70 -11.89
CA LEU A 65 2.71 -1.18 -11.46
C LEU A 65 2.70 -1.67 -10.01
N SER A 66 1.78 -2.58 -9.69
CA SER A 66 1.88 -3.43 -8.50
C SER A 66 2.79 -4.66 -8.73
N ARG A 67 3.76 -4.54 -9.66
CA ARG A 67 4.84 -5.53 -9.85
C ARG A 67 6.08 -4.89 -10.48
N LEU A 68 6.87 -4.20 -9.67
CA LEU A 68 8.32 -4.14 -9.87
C LEU A 68 8.97 -4.83 -8.67
N MET A 69 8.87 -6.16 -8.67
CA MET A 69 9.79 -7.02 -7.91
C MET A 69 11.18 -6.85 -8.54
N TYR A 70 11.96 -5.90 -8.06
CA TYR A 70 13.40 -5.95 -8.28
C TYR A 70 14.02 -6.85 -7.21
N ARG A 71 14.92 -7.71 -7.69
CA ARG A 71 15.57 -8.82 -6.96
C ARG A 71 16.23 -8.38 -5.67
#